data_AF-A0A962KG08-F1
#
_entry.id   AF-A0A962KG08-F1
#
_cell.length_a   1.000
_cell.length_b   1.000
_cell.length_c   1.000
_cell.angle_alpha   90.00
_cell.angle_beta   90.00
_cell.angle_gamma   90.00
#
_symmetry.space_group_name_H-M   'P 1'
#
loop_
_entity.id
_entity.type
_entity.pdbx_description
1 polymer ?
#
loop_
_entity_poly.entity_id
_entity_poly.type
_entity_poly.pdbx_seq_one_letter_code
_entity_poly.pdbx_strand_id
1 'polypeptide(L)'
;TVGAIGGMILAMISRVTLGHTGRPLRPPRAMTAAYILILGSAAVRVLVPAVLPALSQWGIGLAGLLWLAAYGIYCYYYGPMLLAPRVDGGPG
;
A
#
# COMPACT_ATOMS: atom_id res chain seq x y z
N THR A 1 1.34 -3.69 -15.02
CA THR A 1 0.62 -4.73 -14.25
C THR A 1 0.90 -4.62 -12.76
N VAL A 2 2.15 -4.71 -12.30
CA VAL A 2 2.51 -4.71 -10.87
C VAL A 2 1.99 -3.49 -10.09
N GLY A 3 2.05 -2.28 -10.64
CA GLY A 3 1.54 -1.07 -9.98
C GLY A 3 0.01 -1.03 -9.84
N ALA A 4 -0.72 -1.40 -10.90
CA ALA A 4 -2.18 -1.41 -10.90
C ALA A 4 -2.74 -2.52 -9.99
N ILE A 5 -2.19 -3.73 -10.09
CA ILE A 5 -2.60 -4.87 -9.26
C ILE A 5 -2.19 -4.63 -7.79
N GLY A 6 -0.98 -4.14 -7.54
CA GLY A 6 -0.52 -3.81 -6.18
C GLY A 6 -1.36 -2.72 -5.52
N GLY A 7 -1.68 -1.64 -6.25
CA GLY A 7 -2.58 -0.59 -5.77
C GLY A 7 -4.00 -1.10 -5.49
N MET A 8 -4.54 -1.93 -6.39
CA MET A 8 -5.86 -2.54 -6.20
C MET A 8 -5.91 -3.45 -4.96
N ILE A 9 -4.91 -4.32 -4.78
CA ILE A 9 -4.79 -5.18 -3.61
C ILE A 9 -4.72 -4.32 -2.36
N LEU A 10 -3.85 -3.32 -2.32
CA LEU A 10 -3.71 -2.40 -1.17
C LEU A 10 -5.05 -1.74 -0.84
N ALA A 11 -5.78 -1.22 -1.84
CA ALA A 11 -7.09 -0.61 -1.64
C ALA A 11 -8.16 -1.61 -1.16
N MET A 12 -8.12 -2.85 -1.64
CA MET A 12 -9.06 -3.91 -1.24
C MET A 12 -8.82 -4.33 0.21
N ILE A 13 -7.58 -4.69 0.56
CA ILE A 13 -7.24 -5.18 1.91
C ILE A 13 -7.50 -4.11 2.97
N SER A 14 -7.22 -2.83 2.68
CA SER A 14 -7.55 -1.69 3.58
C SER A 14 -9.02 -1.66 4.00
N ARG A 15 -9.92 -1.84 3.02
CA ARG A 15 -11.36 -1.73 3.23
C ARG A 15 -11.90 -2.99 3.90
N VAL A 16 -11.42 -4.16 3.50
CA VAL A 16 -11.79 -5.46 4.08
C VAL A 16 -11.38 -5.51 5.55
N THR A 17 -10.16 -5.08 5.90
CA THR A 17 -9.74 -5.04 7.31
C THR A 17 -10.61 -4.13 8.16
N LEU A 18 -10.98 -2.93 7.69
CA LEU A 18 -11.87 -2.04 8.45
C LEU A 18 -13.28 -2.63 8.59
N GLY A 19 -13.82 -3.21 7.52
CA GLY A 19 -15.14 -3.83 7.52
C GLY A 19 -15.25 -5.05 8.44
N HIS A 20 -14.25 -5.94 8.46
CA HIS A 20 -14.27 -7.12 9.33
C HIS A 20 -13.85 -6.81 10.78
N THR A 21 -13.07 -5.76 11.04
CA THR A 21 -12.70 -5.38 12.42
C THR A 21 -13.78 -4.55 13.15
N GLY A 22 -14.88 -4.21 12.48
CA GLY A 22 -15.97 -3.42 13.07
C GLY A 22 -15.67 -1.93 13.19
N ARG A 23 -14.53 -1.49 12.66
CA ARG A 23 -14.02 -0.14 12.88
C ARG A 23 -14.57 0.82 11.83
N PRO A 24 -14.82 2.10 12.18
CA PRO A 24 -15.34 3.08 11.24
C PRO A 24 -14.41 3.20 10.02
N LEU A 25 -15.00 3.27 8.82
CA LEU A 25 -14.29 3.40 7.53
C LEU A 25 -13.66 4.80 7.35
N ARG A 26 -12.85 5.23 8.32
CA ARG A 26 -12.02 6.42 8.25
C ARG A 26 -10.58 5.98 8.10
N PRO A 27 -10.10 5.74 6.86
CA PRO A 27 -8.70 5.40 6.66
C PRO A 27 -7.83 6.52 7.24
N PRO A 28 -6.77 6.19 7.98
CA PRO A 28 -5.83 7.19 8.49
C PRO A 28 -5.21 7.95 7.32
N ARG A 29 -4.87 9.23 7.51
CA ARG A 29 -4.21 10.07 6.48
C ARG A 29 -2.93 9.43 5.92
N ALA A 30 -2.28 8.57 6.71
CA ALA A 30 -1.14 7.76 6.28
C ALA A 30 -1.45 6.85 5.10
N MET A 31 -2.69 6.37 4.95
CA MET A 31 -3.09 5.51 3.84
C MET A 31 -3.12 6.25 2.49
N THR A 32 -3.46 7.54 2.52
CA THR A 32 -3.32 8.41 1.35
C THR A 32 -1.86 8.48 0.89
N ALA A 33 -0.91 8.58 1.82
CA ALA A 33 0.50 8.55 1.49
C ALA A 33 0.90 7.19 0.88
N ALA A 34 0.40 6.07 1.40
CA ALA A 34 0.64 4.74 0.82
C ALA A 34 0.13 4.62 -0.63
N TYR A 35 -1.04 5.18 -0.95
CA TYR A 35 -1.55 5.20 -2.33
C TYR A 35 -0.72 6.09 -3.25
N ILE A 36 -0.23 7.23 -2.77
CA ILE A 36 0.68 8.08 -3.57
C ILE A 36 2.00 7.36 -3.83
N LEU A 37 2.55 6.67 -2.82
CA LEU A 37 3.80 5.92 -2.95
C LEU A 37 3.68 4.73 -3.92
N ILE A 38 2.57 3.98 -3.89
CA ILE A 38 2.38 2.85 -4.80
C ILE A 38 2.22 3.32 -6.26
N LEU A 39 1.53 4.45 -6.47
CA LEU A 39 1.41 5.08 -7.80
C LEU A 39 2.76 5.64 -8.26
N GLY A 40 3.51 6.28 -7.37
CA GLY A 40 4.87 6.76 -7.64
C GLY A 40 5.83 5.63 -8.01
N SER A 41 5.77 4.50 -7.30
CA SER A 41 6.53 3.28 -7.63
C SER A 41 6.23 2.81 -9.06
N ALA A 42 4.94 2.75 -9.43
CA ALA A 42 4.52 2.35 -10.77
C ALA A 42 5.02 3.33 -11.85
N ALA A 43 4.93 4.64 -11.58
CA ALA A 43 5.39 5.68 -12.48
C ALA A 43 6.91 5.62 -12.68
N VAL A 44 7.70 5.54 -11.60
CA VAL A 44 9.15 5.41 -11.65
C VAL A 44 9.56 4.18 -12.47
N ARG A 45 8.85 3.05 -12.28
CA ARG A 45 9.16 1.80 -12.98
C ARG A 45 8.91 1.86 -14.50
N VAL A 46 8.06 2.76 -14.98
CA VAL A 46 7.76 2.92 -16.41
C VAL A 46 8.52 4.09 -17.01
N LEU A 47 8.52 5.24 -16.33
CA LEU A 47 9.11 6.48 -16.83
C LEU A 47 10.64 6.46 -16.82
N VAL A 48 11.28 5.87 -15.80
CA VAL A 48 12.75 5.86 -15.73
C VAL A 48 13.36 5.04 -16.86
N PRO A 49 12.92 3.79 -17.14
CA PRO A 49 13.45 3.04 -18.29
C PRO A 49 13.10 3.68 -19.64
N ALA A 50 11.96 4.38 -19.75
CA ALA A 50 11.52 5.01 -20.99
C ALA A 50 12.30 6.29 -21.34
N VAL A 51 12.65 7.11 -20.35
CA VAL A 51 13.33 8.41 -20.57
C VAL A 51 14.85 8.28 -20.39
N LEU A 52 15.29 7.48 -19.41
CA LEU A 52 16.70 7.36 -19.01
C LEU A 52 17.10 5.89 -18.86
N PRO A 53 17.32 5.17 -19.99
CA PRO A 53 17.65 3.75 -19.98
C PRO A 53 18.90 3.42 -19.15
N ALA A 54 19.88 4.33 -19.10
CA ALA A 54 21.12 4.17 -18.34
C ALA A 54 20.90 4.10 -16.82
N LEU A 55 19.81 4.69 -16.31
CA LEU A 55 19.46 4.69 -14.88
C LEU A 55 18.37 3.65 -14.54
N SER A 56 17.99 2.80 -15.50
CA SER A 56 16.93 1.80 -15.33
C SER A 56 17.13 0.91 -14.09
N GLN A 57 18.36 0.45 -13.84
CA GLN A 57 18.68 -0.40 -12.69
C GLN A 57 18.47 0.31 -11.34
N TRP A 58 18.86 1.58 -11.26
CA TRP A 58 18.61 2.44 -10.09
C TRP A 58 17.12 2.77 -9.93
N GLY A 59 16.42 3.02 -11.05
CA GLY A 59 14.97 3.26 -11.08
C GLY A 59 14.16 2.07 -10.57
N ILE A 60 14.57 0.84 -10.89
CA ILE A 60 13.94 -0.38 -10.35
C ILE A 60 14.14 -0.47 -8.83
N GLY A 61 15.35 -0.16 -8.33
CA GLY A 61 15.62 -0.12 -6.89
C GLY A 61 14.74 0.90 -6.16
N LEU A 62 14.64 2.13 -6.69
CA LEU A 62 13.79 3.18 -6.14
C LEU A 62 12.30 2.80 -6.17
N ALA A 63 11.82 2.22 -7.28
CA ALA A 63 10.45 1.73 -7.39
C ALA A 63 10.16 0.63 -6.33
N GLY A 64 11.12 -0.26 -6.06
CA GLY A 64 11.03 -1.26 -5.00
C GLY A 64 10.93 -0.64 -3.60
N LEU A 65 11.75 0.37 -3.31
CA LEU A 65 11.69 1.08 -2.01
C LEU A 65 10.36 1.80 -1.80
N LEU A 66 9.85 2.49 -2.82
CA LEU A 66 8.53 3.13 -2.77
C LEU A 66 7.40 2.12 -2.53
N TRP A 67 7.50 0.94 -3.15
CA TRP A 67 6.56 -0.14 -2.98
C TRP A 67 6.60 -0.72 -1.56
N LEU A 68 7.81 -0.99 -1.04
CA LEU A 68 8.02 -1.45 0.33
C LEU A 68 7.50 -0.44 1.36
N ALA A 69 7.73 0.86 1.14
CA ALA A 69 7.21 1.91 2.00
C ALA A 69 5.67 1.93 2.02
N ALA A 70 5.03 1.81 0.85
CA ALA A 70 3.56 1.78 0.75
C ALA A 70 2.95 0.60 1.53
N TYR A 71 3.47 -0.61 1.34
CA TYR A 71 3.02 -1.80 2.09
C TYR A 71 3.44 -1.79 3.56
N GLY A 72 4.60 -1.18 3.87
CA GLY A 72 5.06 -0.99 5.25
C GLY A 72 4.12 -0.11 6.06
N ILE A 73 3.62 0.98 5.47
CA ILE A 73 2.58 1.82 6.08
C ILE A 73 1.32 1.00 6.36
N TYR A 74 0.90 0.17 5.40
CA TYR A 74 -0.24 -0.72 5.62
C TYR A 74 0.00 -1.68 6.80
N CYS A 75 1.12 -2.40 6.81
CA CYS A 75 1.44 -3.33 7.89
C CYS A 75 1.52 -2.63 9.25
N TYR A 76 2.08 -1.42 9.32
CA TYR A 76 2.20 -0.69 10.58
C TYR A 76 0.85 -0.25 11.16
N TYR A 77 -0.06 0.25 10.31
CA TYR A 77 -1.37 0.73 10.77
C TYR A 77 -2.43 -0.37 10.90
N TYR A 78 -2.46 -1.31 9.95
CA TYR A 78 -3.48 -2.36 9.87
C TYR A 78 -3.03 -3.68 10.52
N GLY A 79 -1.72 -3.95 10.63
CA GLY A 79 -1.19 -5.12 11.32
C GLY A 79 -1.64 -5.25 12.78
N PRO A 80 -1.48 -4.23 13.65
CA PRO A 80 -1.99 -4.32 15.02
C PRO A 80 -3.52 -4.39 15.09
N MET A 81 -4.21 -3.87 14.06
CA MET A 81 -5.67 -3.94 13.94
C MET A 81 -6.16 -5.37 13.71
N LEU A 82 -5.40 -6.17 12.96
CA LEU A 82 -5.66 -7.58 12.67
C LEU A 82 -5.28 -8.51 13.83
N LEU A 83 -4.31 -8.11 14.64
CA LEU A 83 -3.85 -8.86 15.82
C LEU A 83 -4.67 -8.55 17.08
N ALA A 84 -5.44 -7.47 17.08
CA ALA A 84 -6.30 -7.09 18.19
C ALA A 84 -7.70 -7.73 18.06
N PRO A 85 -8.35 -8.08 19.19
CA PRO A 85 -9.74 -8.51 19.19
C PRO A 85 -10.67 -7.50 18.52
N ARG A 86 -11.75 -7.97 17.91
CA ARG A 86 -12.75 -7.11 17.27
C ARG A 86 -13.33 -6.13 18.29
N VAL A 87 -13.44 -4.86 17.91
CA VAL A 87 -13.95 -3.80 18.80
C VAL A 87 -15.43 -4.02 19.13
N ASP A 88 -16.17 -4.70 18.25
CA ASP A 88 -17.61 -4.92 18.37
C ASP A 88 -18.01 -6.16 19.18
N GLY A 89 -17.04 -6.94 19.69
CA GLY A 89 -17.30 -8.12 20.54
C GLY A 89 -18.00 -9.31 19.88
N GLY A 90 -18.29 -9.26 18.57
CA GLY A 90 -18.82 -10.40 17.81
C GLY A 90 -17.76 -11.51 17.63
N PRO A 91 -18.17 -12.77 17.39
CA PRO A 91 -17.23 -13.89 17.26
C PRO A 91 -16.19 -13.59 16.17
N GLY A 92 -14.91 -13.67 16.56
CA GLY A 92 -13.73 -13.32 15.75
C GLY A 92 -12.56 -12.92 16.63
#